data_AF-A0A9W6RXM3-F1
#
_entry.id   AF-A0A9W6RXM3-F1
#
_cell.length_a   1.000
_cell.length_b   1.000
_cell.length_c   1.000
_cell.angle_alpha   90.00
_cell.angle_beta   90.00
_cell.angle_gamma   90.00
#
_symmetry.space_group_name_H-M   'P 1'
#
loop_
_entity.id
_entity.type
_entity.pdbx_description
1 polymer ?
#
loop_
_entity_poly.entity_id
_entity_poly.type
_entity_poly.pdbx_seq_one_letter_code
_entity_poly.pdbx_strand_id
1 'polypeptide(L)' 'MVWTPDQTRHFLDCASKHRLYLLYRLIALRGLRRGEACGIRTTDTDLKKGTIGISWQITQLGWNPRQGKPKTVNR' A
#
# COMPACT_ATOMS: atom_id res chain seq x y z
N MET A 1 -18.99 4.09 1.85
CA MET A 1 -19.29 2.66 1.62
C MET A 1 -18.01 1.87 1.87
N VAL A 2 -18.05 0.81 2.68
CA VAL A 2 -16.88 -0.01 3.06
C VAL A 2 -17.15 -1.44 2.61
N TRP A 3 -16.13 -2.13 2.08
CA TRP A 3 -16.27 -3.52 1.65
C TRP A 3 -16.44 -4.46 2.85
N THR A 4 -17.27 -5.50 2.69
CA THR A 4 -17.33 -6.61 3.65
C THR A 4 -16.09 -7.50 3.53
N PRO A 5 -15.82 -8.36 4.52
CA PRO A 5 -14.78 -9.38 4.40
C PRO A 5 -14.94 -10.27 3.17
N ASP A 6 -16.16 -10.68 2.83
CA ASP A 6 -16.44 -11.52 1.66
C ASP A 6 -16.16 -10.80 0.34
N GLN A 7 -16.54 -9.51 0.24
CA GLN A 7 -16.21 -8.69 -0.93
C GLN A 7 -14.69 -8.52 -1.10
N THR A 8 -13.98 -8.31 0.01
CA THR A 8 -12.51 -8.19 0.01
C THR A 8 -11.85 -9.50 -0.40
N ARG A 9 -12.32 -10.63 0.13
CA ARG A 9 -11.86 -11.96 -0.26
C ARG A 9 -12.08 -12.21 -1.75
N HIS A 10 -13.30 -11.98 -2.23
CA HIS A 10 -13.65 -12.17 -3.64
C HIS A 10 -12.73 -11.38 -4.57
N PHE A 11 -12.48 -10.10 -4.26
CA PHE A 11 -11.54 -9.29 -5.03
C PHE A 11 -10.12 -9.85 -5.03
N LEU A 12 -9.61 -10.29 -3.87
CA LEU A 12 -8.26 -10.85 -3.77
C LEU A 12 -8.15 -12.20 -4.52
N ASP A 13 -9.20 -13.02 -4.52
CA ASP A 13 -9.25 -14.26 -5.28
C ASP A 13 -9.16 -13.97 -6.79
N CYS A 14 -9.93 -12.99 -7.29
CA CYS A 14 -9.84 -12.53 -8.68
C CYS A 14 -8.46 -11.95 -9.03
N ALA A 15 -7.84 -11.22 -8.11
CA ALA A 15 -6.55 -10.58 -8.33
C ALA A 15 -5.35 -11.52 -8.14
N SER A 16 -5.55 -12.79 -7.75
CA SER A 16 -4.49 -13.73 -7.35
C SER A 16 -3.35 -13.89 -8.36
N LYS A 17 -3.64 -13.78 -9.67
CA LYS A 17 -2.64 -13.85 -10.75
C LYS A 17 -2.18 -12.49 -11.28
N HIS A 18 -2.72 -11.39 -10.74
CA HIS A 18 -2.37 -10.05 -11.17
C HIS A 18 -1.00 -9.64 -10.59
N ARG A 19 -0.18 -8.95 -11.38
CA ARG A 19 1.17 -8.51 -10.96
C ARG A 19 1.19 -7.65 -9.68
N LEU A 20 0.07 -7.00 -9.36
CA LEU A 20 -0.09 -6.16 -8.15
C LEU A 20 -0.78 -6.88 -6.98
N TYR A 21 -0.99 -8.19 -7.06
CA TYR A 21 -1.68 -8.96 -6.01
C TYR A 21 -1.13 -8.69 -4.61
N LEU A 22 0.20 -8.72 -4.45
CA LEU A 22 0.84 -8.45 -3.16
C LEU A 22 0.55 -7.05 -2.64
N LEU A 23 0.53 -6.05 -3.52
CA LEU A 23 0.21 -4.66 -3.16
C LEU A 23 -1.24 -4.54 -2.68
N TYR A 24 -2.18 -5.16 -3.40
CA TYR A 24 -3.59 -5.19 -3.02
C TYR A 24 -3.81 -5.88 -1.67
N ARG A 25 -3.14 -7.01 -1.46
CA ARG A 25 -3.21 -7.77 -0.21
C ARG A 25 -2.63 -6.96 0.97
N LEU A 26 -1.54 -6.22 0.77
CA LEU A 26 -0.99 -5.32 1.79
C LEU A 26 -1.97 -4.21 2.16
N ILE A 27 -2.56 -3.53 1.17
CA ILE A 27 -3.54 -2.46 1.41
C ILE A 27 -4.76 -3.01 2.17
N ALA A 28 -5.32 -4.14 1.73
CA ALA A 28 -6.50 -4.74 2.34
C ALA A 28 -6.26 -5.17 3.80
N LEU A 29 -5.08 -5.68 4.12
CA LEU A 29 -4.79 -6.25 5.46
C LEU A 29 -4.11 -5.28 6.43
N ARG A 30 -3.46 -4.22 5.93
CA ARG A 30 -2.69 -3.25 6.74
C ARG A 30 -3.17 -1.81 6.63
N GLY A 31 -4.12 -1.53 5.74
CA GLY A 31 -4.77 -0.21 5.64
C GLY A 31 -3.90 0.91 5.08
N LEU A 32 -2.90 0.59 4.26
CA LEU A 32 -2.05 1.63 3.64
C LEU A 32 -2.89 2.55 2.74
N ARG A 33 -2.58 3.84 2.76
CA ARG A 33 -3.07 4.76 1.74
C ARG A 33 -2.38 4.42 0.41
N ARG A 34 -3.08 4.61 -0.71
CA ARG A 34 -2.53 4.33 -2.06
C ARG A 34 -1.16 4.98 -2.28
N GLY A 35 -1.00 6.24 -1.85
CA GLY A 35 0.27 6.95 -1.98
C GLY A 35 1.41 6.34 -1.15
N GLU A 36 1.11 5.86 0.06
CA GLU A 36 2.07 5.15 0.93
C GLU A 36 2.45 3.80 0.30
N ALA A 37 1.47 3.05 -0.19
CA ALA A 37 1.69 1.76 -0.85
C ALA A 37 2.57 1.90 -2.11
N CYS A 38 2.34 2.93 -2.93
CA CYS A 38 3.19 3.25 -4.07
C CYS A 38 4.56 3.83 -3.67
N GLY A 39 4.71 4.31 -2.43
CA GLY A 39 5.92 4.93 -1.90
C GLY A 39 6.85 3.97 -1.16
N ILE A 40 6.48 2.69 -1.01
CA ILE A 40 7.30 1.67 -0.32
C ILE A 40 8.65 1.52 -1.02
N ARG A 41 9.72 1.43 -0.24
CA ARG A 41 11.09 1.25 -0.71
C ARG A 41 11.73 0.03 -0.08
N THR A 42 12.64 -0.59 -0.81
CA THR A 42 13.47 -1.69 -0.29
C THR A 42 14.25 -1.28 0.95
N THR A 43 14.74 -0.03 1.02
CA THR A 43 15.48 0.50 2.17
C THR A 43 14.64 0.60 3.45
N ASP A 44 13.32 0.70 3.31
CA ASP A 44 12.37 0.77 4.43
C ASP A 44 11.72 -0.59 4.70
N THR A 45 12.16 -1.67 4.03
CA THR A 45 11.53 -2.99 4.10
C THR A 45 12.50 -4.03 4.69
N ASP A 46 12.12 -4.64 5.81
CA ASP A 46 12.83 -5.77 6.39
C ASP A 46 11.96 -7.02 6.26
N LEU A 47 12.24 -7.83 5.23
CA LEU A 47 11.52 -9.08 4.98
C LEU A 47 11.84 -10.17 6.00
N LYS A 48 12.99 -10.12 6.68
CA LYS A 48 13.33 -11.09 7.73
C LYS A 48 12.49 -10.84 8.98
N LYS A 49 12.25 -9.57 9.32
CA LYS A 49 11.38 -9.17 10.44
C LYS A 49 9.90 -9.04 10.05
N GLY A 50 9.58 -9.07 8.75
CA GLY A 50 8.21 -8.90 8.26
C GLY A 50 7.68 -7.47 8.47
N THR A 51 8.55 -6.46 8.47
CA THR A 51 8.20 -5.07 8.75
C THR A 51 8.44 -4.16 7.55
N ILE A 52 7.56 -3.18 7.36
CA ILE A 52 7.69 -2.12 6.35
C ILE A 52 7.52 -0.77 7.04
N GLY A 53 8.52 0.09 6.92
CA GLY A 53 8.48 1.49 7.34
C GLY A 53 7.73 2.34 6.32
N ILE A 54 6.75 3.13 6.77
CA ILE A 54 6.04 4.09 5.93
C ILE A 54 6.75 5.43 6.01
N SER A 55 7.80 5.58 5.22
CA SER A 55 8.68 6.75 5.22
C SER A 55 8.33 7.78 4.14
N TRP A 56 7.58 7.36 3.10
CA TRP A 56 7.31 8.13 1.89
C TRP A 56 5.90 7.88 1.36
N GLN A 57 5.36 8.85 0.64
CA GLN A 57 4.14 8.70 -0.15
C GLN A 57 4.29 9.38 -1.52
N ILE A 58 3.58 8.84 -2.51
CA ILE A 58 3.41 9.47 -3.83
C ILE A 58 2.01 10.07 -3.93
N THR A 59 1.95 11.38 -4.18
CA THR A 59 0.72 12.14 -4.39
C THR A 59 0.62 12.56 -5.84
N GLN A 60 -0.49 12.25 -6.51
CA GLN A 60 -0.75 12.71 -7.87
C GLN A 60 -1.33 14.13 -7.84
N LEU A 61 -0.61 15.11 -8.40
CA LEU A 61 -1.09 16.49 -8.59
C LEU A 61 -1.34 16.73 -10.09
N GLY A 62 -2.59 16.55 -10.53
CA GLY A 62 -2.92 16.53 -11.94
C GLY A 62 -2.18 15.40 -12.67
N TRP A 63 -1.30 15.75 -13.60
CA TRP A 63 -0.44 14.79 -14.31
C TRP A 63 0.95 14.61 -13.69
N ASN A 64 1.21 15.28 -12.56
CA ASN A 64 2.54 15.32 -11.96
C ASN A 64 2.60 14.53 -10.65
N PRO A 65 3.20 13.33 -10.62
CA PRO A 65 3.43 12.60 -9.38
C PRO A 65 4.49 13.31 -8.53
N ARG A 66 4.14 13.65 -7.29
CA ARG A 66 5.06 14.25 -6.32
C ARG A 66 5.31 13.28 -5.18
N GLN A 67 6.60 13.08 -4.87
CA GLN A 67 7.00 12.38 -3.64
C GLN A 67 6.97 13.35 -2.46
N GLY A 68 6.50 12.87 -1.31
CA GLY A 68 6.53 13.61 -0.06
C GLY A 68 6.59 12.70 1.17
N LYS A 69 6.72 13.32 2.34
CA LYS A 69 6.55 12.61 3.61
C LYS A 69 5.08 12.26 3.83
N PRO A 70 4.76 11.12 4.47
CA PRO A 70 3.41 10.82 4.93
C PRO A 70 2.86 11.95 5.80
N LYS A 71 1.54 12.12 5.82
CA LYS A 71 0.91 13.17 6.65
C LYS A 71 1.24 13.03 8.13
N THR A 72 1.37 11.79 8.59
CA THR A 72 1.76 11.46 9.96
C THR A 72 3.21 11.03 9.95
N VAL A 73 4.04 11.75 10.70
CA VAL A 73 5.40 11.30 10.99
C VAL A 73 5.28 10.23 12.07
N ASN A 74 5.56 8.97 11.74
CA ASN A 74 5.75 7.97 12.78
C ASN A 74 7.02 8.31 13.55
N ARG A 75 6.90 8.34 14.88
CA ARG A 75 7.97 8.61 15.83
C ARG A 75 8.93 7.43 15.91
#